data_AF-A0A8G0LFG8-F1
#
_entry.id   AF-A0A8G0LFG8-F1
#
_cell.length_a   1.000
_cell.length_b   1.000
_cell.length_c   1.000
_cell.angle_alpha   90.00
_cell.angle_beta   90.00
_cell.angle_gamma   90.00
#
_symmetry.space_group_name_H-M   'P 1'
#
loop_
_entity.id
_entity.type
_entity.pdbx_description
1 polymer ?
#
loop_
_entity_poly.entity_id
_entity_poly.type
_entity_poly.pdbx_seq_one_letter_code
_entity_poly.pdbx_strand_id
1 'polypeptide(L)'
;MRLGQGYNSFLQLPCVDGAVKIDQSDIQTHVARADPSASVSQVVSYNSRFVERISDVARGMNVSAASSIKSGTIGISGNSLSVDEAKFAVSDLNAVISVKVINRTTTTTKNPAFSELNRKMNMTNETFFQTFGDCYISGFIEGGDLNGIISIKIPDATKKANIEAALNNVMSGSSNEFKLSEGFAASALEAALRETETTITVSWSGGGQIKPDREEWTLESLIRAASGFPARVATCPQRTWAVLTPYTQNQSFVKWAAESKIGVPTLSHIEQYTYDLLNSYMLYKRHLALLQTAMRNPLAFRESKCDNHVSLDIQSLIETRKAIKREMAKIVSIIDSL
;
A
#
# COMPACT_ATOMS: atom_id res chain seq x y z
N MET A 1 7.20 -15.55 -4.83
CA MET A 1 8.29 -14.71 -5.34
C MET A 1 9.63 -15.37 -5.08
N ARG A 2 10.54 -15.36 -6.05
CA ARG A 2 11.85 -16.03 -5.98
C ARG A 2 12.97 -15.11 -6.47
N LEU A 3 14.20 -15.35 -6.06
CA LEU A 3 15.36 -14.66 -6.62
C LEU A 3 15.47 -14.99 -8.11
N GLY A 4 15.76 -13.97 -8.91
CA GLY A 4 15.94 -14.07 -10.35
C GLY A 4 14.65 -14.16 -11.16
N GLN A 5 13.50 -14.14 -10.49
CA GLN A 5 12.19 -14.07 -11.13
C GLN A 5 11.97 -12.67 -11.72
N GLY A 6 11.43 -12.61 -12.94
CA GLY A 6 10.99 -11.36 -13.56
C GLY A 6 9.80 -10.76 -12.81
N TYR A 7 9.65 -9.46 -12.85
CA TYR A 7 8.65 -8.75 -12.07
C TYR A 7 8.16 -7.51 -12.81
N ASN A 8 6.84 -7.35 -12.87
CA ASN A 8 6.20 -6.14 -13.33
C ASN A 8 6.00 -5.23 -12.10
N SER A 9 6.85 -4.23 -11.94
CA SER A 9 6.77 -3.27 -10.83
C SER A 9 5.55 -2.37 -10.93
N PHE A 10 5.07 -2.08 -12.15
CA PHE A 10 3.89 -1.26 -12.39
C PHE A 10 2.63 -1.92 -11.85
N LEU A 11 2.40 -3.20 -12.14
CA LEU A 11 1.21 -3.95 -11.68
C LEU A 11 1.47 -4.75 -10.39
N GLN A 12 2.71 -4.77 -9.92
CA GLN A 12 3.18 -5.60 -8.81
C GLN A 12 2.89 -7.10 -9.00
N LEU A 13 3.12 -7.59 -10.22
CA LEU A 13 2.84 -8.97 -10.58
C LEU A 13 4.13 -9.76 -10.79
N PRO A 14 4.22 -11.00 -10.26
CA PRO A 14 5.29 -11.91 -10.61
C PRO A 14 5.19 -12.30 -12.09
N CYS A 15 6.30 -12.23 -12.80
CA CYS A 15 6.43 -12.67 -14.18
C CYS A 15 7.22 -13.98 -14.25
N VAL A 16 7.88 -14.26 -15.37
CA VAL A 16 8.59 -15.52 -15.61
C VAL A 16 9.62 -15.85 -14.53
N ASP A 17 9.64 -17.11 -14.08
CA ASP A 17 10.66 -17.61 -13.15
C ASP A 17 12.01 -17.78 -13.88
N GLY A 18 13.11 -17.51 -13.18
CA GLY A 18 14.46 -17.64 -13.74
C GLY A 18 14.80 -16.67 -14.87
N ALA A 19 14.16 -15.50 -14.92
CA ALA A 19 14.51 -14.40 -15.85
C ALA A 19 15.99 -14.02 -15.80
N VAL A 20 16.61 -14.13 -14.63
CA VAL A 20 18.07 -14.08 -14.47
C VAL A 20 18.55 -15.26 -13.62
N LYS A 21 19.75 -15.74 -13.90
CA LYS A 21 20.43 -16.80 -13.13
C LYS A 21 21.21 -16.17 -12.00
N ILE A 22 20.77 -16.43 -10.77
CA ILE A 22 21.46 -16.03 -9.54
C ILE A 22 21.94 -17.30 -8.85
N ASP A 23 23.26 -17.46 -8.78
CA ASP A 23 23.89 -18.55 -8.06
C ASP A 23 23.90 -18.26 -6.56
N GLN A 24 23.75 -19.29 -5.73
CA GLN A 24 23.74 -19.13 -4.27
C GLN A 24 25.05 -18.53 -3.74
N SER A 25 26.17 -18.80 -4.41
CA SER A 25 27.48 -18.22 -4.06
C SER A 25 27.56 -16.71 -4.25
N ASP A 26 26.69 -16.13 -5.06
CA ASP A 26 26.69 -14.70 -5.38
C ASP A 26 25.74 -13.90 -4.47
N ILE A 27 25.02 -14.58 -3.57
CA ILE A 27 24.11 -13.97 -2.62
C ILE A 27 24.88 -13.47 -1.39
N GLN A 28 24.75 -12.18 -1.09
CA GLN A 28 25.26 -11.59 0.14
C GLN A 28 24.12 -11.19 1.05
N THR A 29 24.35 -11.45 2.34
CA THR A 29 23.41 -11.12 3.40
C THR A 29 24.01 -10.03 4.27
N HIS A 30 23.32 -8.90 4.34
CA HIS A 30 23.65 -7.78 5.21
C HIS A 30 22.68 -7.77 6.39
N VAL A 31 23.21 -7.81 7.61
CA VAL A 31 22.39 -7.69 8.82
C VAL A 31 22.25 -6.20 9.15
N ALA A 32 21.02 -5.74 9.33
CA ALA A 32 20.73 -4.35 9.65
C ALA A 32 21.16 -4.05 11.09
N ARG A 33 22.01 -3.05 11.31
CA ARG A 33 22.46 -2.63 12.65
C ARG A 33 22.22 -1.14 12.82
N ALA A 34 21.29 -0.76 13.69
CA ALA A 34 21.10 0.63 14.10
C ALA A 34 22.14 1.07 15.16
N ASP A 35 22.51 0.17 16.08
CA ASP A 35 23.46 0.44 17.17
C ASP A 35 24.41 -0.77 17.34
N PRO A 36 25.75 -0.59 17.34
CA PRO A 36 26.72 -1.66 17.59
C PRO A 36 26.59 -2.34 18.96
N SER A 37 25.94 -1.68 19.93
CA SER A 37 25.77 -2.15 21.32
C SER A 37 24.44 -2.85 21.59
N ALA A 38 23.48 -2.79 20.66
CA ALA A 38 22.17 -3.42 20.83
C ALA A 38 22.26 -4.96 20.73
N SER A 39 21.53 -5.65 21.61
CA SER A 39 21.46 -7.12 21.66
C SER A 39 20.83 -7.75 20.41
N VAL A 40 20.07 -6.98 19.63
CA VAL A 40 19.41 -7.41 18.40
C VAL A 40 19.77 -6.45 17.26
N SER A 41 20.32 -7.00 16.18
CA SER A 41 20.61 -6.24 14.97
C SER A 41 19.31 -6.01 14.18
N GLN A 42 18.75 -4.80 14.32
CA GLN A 42 17.61 -4.33 13.54
C GLN A 42 17.67 -2.82 13.31
N VAL A 43 17.01 -2.36 12.24
CA VAL A 43 16.70 -0.95 11.99
C VAL A 43 15.18 -0.81 12.05
N VAL A 44 14.71 0.11 12.89
CA VAL A 44 13.27 0.35 13.11
C VAL A 44 12.94 1.75 12.62
N SER A 45 11.85 1.88 11.88
CA SER A 45 11.32 3.16 11.42
C SER A 45 9.85 3.27 11.79
N TYR A 46 9.54 4.29 12.58
CA TYR A 46 8.17 4.66 12.93
C TYR A 46 7.74 5.82 12.05
N ASN A 47 6.52 5.75 11.51
CA ASN A 47 5.91 6.84 10.77
C ASN A 47 4.45 6.99 11.21
N SER A 48 4.04 8.21 11.48
CA SER A 48 2.67 8.53 11.85
C SER A 48 2.27 9.85 11.22
N ARG A 49 1.16 9.86 10.47
CA ARG A 49 0.68 11.09 9.82
C ARG A 49 -0.81 11.06 9.52
N PHE A 50 -1.41 12.24 9.42
CA PHE A 50 -2.71 12.39 8.78
C PHE A 50 -2.62 12.17 7.28
N VAL A 51 -3.71 11.67 6.70
CA VAL A 51 -3.79 11.36 5.28
C VAL A 51 -5.14 11.76 4.73
N GLU A 52 -5.15 12.59 3.69
CA GLU A 52 -6.39 13.00 3.02
C GLU A 52 -6.74 12.10 1.84
N ARG A 53 -5.70 11.65 1.12
CA ARG A 53 -5.85 10.88 -0.12
C ARG A 53 -5.42 9.45 0.09
N ILE A 54 -6.26 8.54 -0.38
CA ILE A 54 -5.97 7.11 -0.25
C ILE A 54 -4.78 6.68 -1.12
N SER A 55 -4.46 7.44 -2.18
CA SER A 55 -3.21 7.29 -2.94
C SER A 55 -1.96 7.41 -2.07
N ASP A 56 -2.00 8.28 -1.05
CA ASP A 56 -0.86 8.48 -0.17
C ASP A 56 -0.73 7.31 0.81
N VAL A 57 -1.83 6.66 1.18
CA VAL A 57 -1.80 5.40 1.94
C VAL A 57 -1.17 4.30 1.09
N ALA A 58 -1.65 4.11 -0.15
CA ALA A 58 -1.09 3.14 -1.08
C ALA A 58 0.41 3.35 -1.30
N ARG A 59 0.84 4.59 -1.53
CA ARG A 59 2.27 4.95 -1.66
C ARG A 59 3.06 4.64 -0.39
N GLY A 60 2.52 4.98 0.78
CA GLY A 60 3.16 4.71 2.08
C GLY A 60 3.34 3.21 2.35
N MET A 61 2.39 2.39 1.92
CA MET A 61 2.45 0.93 1.98
C MET A 61 3.24 0.29 0.82
N ASN A 62 3.76 1.11 -0.11
CA ASN A 62 4.39 0.67 -1.36
C ASN A 62 3.51 -0.31 -2.16
N VAL A 63 2.22 -0.02 -2.22
CA VAL A 63 1.24 -0.72 -3.06
C VAL A 63 1.09 0.05 -4.36
N SER A 64 1.13 -0.66 -5.49
CA SER A 64 0.99 -0.04 -6.80
C SER A 64 -0.42 0.54 -6.98
N ALA A 65 -0.47 1.78 -7.46
CA ALA A 65 -1.71 2.43 -7.85
C ALA A 65 -2.39 1.73 -9.04
N ALA A 66 -1.62 1.31 -10.06
CA ALA A 66 -2.16 0.58 -11.20
C ALA A 66 -2.73 -0.79 -10.79
N SER A 67 -2.02 -1.51 -9.91
CA SER A 67 -2.52 -2.77 -9.33
C SER A 67 -3.81 -2.57 -8.55
N SER A 68 -3.88 -1.48 -7.77
CA SER A 68 -5.07 -1.12 -6.98
C SER A 68 -6.27 -0.76 -7.87
N ILE A 69 -6.04 -0.05 -8.98
CA ILE A 69 -7.08 0.24 -9.98
C ILE A 69 -7.57 -1.06 -10.63
N LYS A 70 -6.65 -1.93 -11.06
CA LYS A 70 -6.98 -3.20 -11.74
C LYS A 70 -7.73 -4.18 -10.85
N SER A 71 -7.33 -4.32 -9.59
CA SER A 71 -8.01 -5.16 -8.61
C SER A 71 -9.26 -4.51 -8.02
N GLY A 72 -9.37 -3.18 -8.16
CA GLY A 72 -10.43 -2.39 -7.56
C GLY A 72 -10.34 -2.27 -6.03
N THR A 73 -9.21 -2.65 -5.43
CA THR A 73 -8.97 -2.54 -3.99
C THR A 73 -7.51 -2.16 -3.71
N ILE A 74 -7.25 -1.45 -2.62
CA ILE A 74 -5.89 -1.19 -2.13
C ILE A 74 -5.48 -2.36 -1.23
N GLY A 75 -4.61 -3.20 -1.75
CA GLY A 75 -4.06 -4.35 -1.05
C GLY A 75 -3.00 -5.04 -1.88
N ILE A 76 -2.17 -5.85 -1.22
CA ILE A 76 -1.16 -6.67 -1.90
C ILE A 76 -1.81 -8.01 -2.26
N SER A 77 -1.81 -8.35 -3.56
CA SER A 77 -2.36 -9.62 -4.03
C SER A 77 -1.72 -10.81 -3.31
N GLY A 78 -2.54 -11.69 -2.74
CA GLY A 78 -2.09 -12.85 -1.94
C GLY A 78 -1.94 -12.60 -0.44
N ASN A 79 -2.18 -11.38 0.04
CA ASN A 79 -2.31 -11.06 1.47
C ASN A 79 -3.77 -10.66 1.76
N SER A 80 -4.31 -11.04 2.93
CA SER A 80 -5.71 -10.73 3.30
C SER A 80 -5.93 -9.28 3.74
N LEU A 81 -5.02 -8.39 3.36
CA LEU A 81 -4.91 -7.03 3.86
C LEU A 81 -5.46 -6.07 2.82
N SER A 82 -6.73 -5.69 3.00
CA SER A 82 -7.40 -4.66 2.21
C SER A 82 -7.73 -3.45 3.11
N VAL A 83 -7.46 -2.25 2.62
CA VAL A 83 -7.93 -1.01 3.26
C VAL A 83 -9.46 -0.97 3.20
N ASP A 84 -10.13 -0.55 4.29
CA ASP A 84 -11.57 -0.23 4.22
C ASP A 84 -11.75 1.14 3.55
N GLU A 85 -11.78 1.10 2.22
CA GLU A 85 -11.90 2.29 1.38
C GLU A 85 -13.22 3.04 1.59
N ALA A 86 -14.28 2.32 1.97
CA ALA A 86 -15.58 2.92 2.22
C ALA A 86 -15.54 3.77 3.49
N LYS A 87 -14.98 3.23 4.57
CA LYS A 87 -14.77 3.99 5.82
C LYS A 87 -13.80 5.14 5.62
N PHE A 88 -12.66 4.89 4.97
CA PHE A 88 -11.69 5.94 4.67
C PHE A 88 -12.31 7.13 3.91
N ALA A 89 -13.14 6.85 2.90
CA ALA A 89 -13.73 7.86 2.04
C ALA A 89 -14.82 8.71 2.71
N VAL A 90 -15.51 8.20 3.73
CA VAL A 90 -16.60 8.92 4.42
C VAL A 90 -16.14 9.59 5.72
N SER A 91 -14.99 9.19 6.26
CA SER A 91 -14.37 9.76 7.46
C SER A 91 -13.95 11.22 7.27
N ASP A 92 -14.03 11.98 8.36
CA ASP A 92 -13.67 13.41 8.40
C ASP A 92 -12.19 13.62 8.73
N LEU A 93 -11.58 12.59 9.34
CA LEU A 93 -10.15 12.48 9.60
C LEU A 93 -9.69 11.05 9.31
N ASN A 94 -8.55 10.91 8.62
CA ASN A 94 -7.85 9.64 8.48
C ASN A 94 -6.39 9.81 8.90
N ALA A 95 -5.87 8.83 9.64
CA ALA A 95 -4.48 8.79 10.07
C ALA A 95 -3.87 7.42 9.81
N VAL A 96 -2.57 7.38 9.57
CA VAL A 96 -1.80 6.15 9.37
C VAL A 96 -0.69 6.10 10.41
N ILE A 97 -0.53 4.93 11.02
CA ILE A 97 0.61 4.55 11.85
C ILE A 97 1.30 3.37 11.17
N SER A 98 2.59 3.52 10.88
CA SER A 98 3.40 2.50 10.23
C SER A 98 4.66 2.22 11.03
N VAL A 99 4.98 0.94 11.21
CA VAL A 99 6.23 0.47 11.81
C VAL A 99 6.92 -0.48 10.84
N LYS A 100 8.08 -0.07 10.35
CA LYS A 100 8.94 -0.91 9.50
C LYS A 100 10.15 -1.36 10.32
N VAL A 101 10.37 -2.66 10.33
CA VAL A 101 11.51 -3.30 10.99
C VAL A 101 12.29 -4.07 9.93
N ILE A 102 13.58 -3.77 9.82
CA ILE A 102 14.51 -4.44 8.92
C ILE A 102 15.52 -5.17 9.80
N ASN A 103 15.58 -6.50 9.68
CA ASN A 103 16.61 -7.30 10.36
C ASN A 103 17.75 -7.64 9.41
N ARG A 104 17.42 -7.93 8.15
CA ARG A 104 18.37 -8.45 7.17
C ARG A 104 17.96 -8.10 5.77
N THR A 105 18.94 -7.81 4.92
CA THR A 105 18.78 -7.61 3.49
C THR A 105 19.67 -8.58 2.76
N THR A 106 19.07 -9.37 1.88
CA THR A 106 19.76 -10.34 1.03
C THR A 106 19.77 -9.81 -0.39
N THR A 107 20.93 -9.63 -1.00
CA THR A 107 21.07 -9.11 -2.37
C THR A 107 22.11 -9.90 -3.17
N THR A 108 22.09 -9.75 -4.48
CA THR A 108 23.10 -10.34 -5.37
C THR A 108 24.33 -9.42 -5.45
N THR A 109 25.54 -9.98 -5.39
CA THR A 109 26.82 -9.23 -5.39
C THR A 109 27.45 -9.04 -6.76
N LYS A 110 27.10 -9.92 -7.72
CA LYS A 110 27.58 -9.86 -9.10
C LYS A 110 26.43 -9.53 -10.05
N ASN A 111 26.76 -9.15 -11.28
CA ASN A 111 25.77 -9.00 -12.35
C ASN A 111 25.28 -10.40 -12.78
N PRO A 112 24.05 -10.82 -12.41
CA PRO A 112 23.56 -12.14 -12.78
C PRO A 112 23.32 -12.22 -14.29
N ALA A 113 23.45 -13.41 -14.86
CA ALA A 113 23.23 -13.60 -16.30
C ALA A 113 21.74 -13.61 -16.63
N PHE A 114 21.31 -12.80 -17.60
CA PHE A 114 19.97 -12.82 -18.15
C PHE A 114 19.70 -14.13 -18.89
N SER A 115 18.56 -14.74 -18.61
CA SER A 115 18.11 -15.96 -19.26
C SER A 115 17.23 -15.62 -20.45
N GLU A 116 17.81 -15.72 -21.65
CA GLU A 116 17.02 -15.74 -22.87
C GLU A 116 16.11 -16.98 -22.86
N LEU A 117 14.80 -16.80 -22.71
CA LEU A 117 13.84 -17.84 -23.06
C LEU A 117 14.05 -18.21 -24.53
N ASN A 118 14.12 -19.51 -24.84
CA ASN A 118 14.37 -20.10 -26.16
C ASN A 118 14.49 -19.10 -27.33
N ARG A 119 15.71 -18.97 -27.89
CA ARG A 119 16.12 -18.07 -29.01
C ARG A 119 15.25 -18.07 -30.29
N LYS A 120 14.23 -18.92 -30.37
CA LYS A 120 13.29 -19.02 -31.51
C LYS A 120 12.06 -18.14 -31.37
N MET A 121 11.86 -17.44 -30.24
CA MET A 121 10.73 -16.52 -30.07
C MET A 121 11.09 -15.15 -30.64
N ASN A 122 10.34 -14.68 -31.64
CA ASN A 122 10.41 -13.28 -32.08
C ASN A 122 9.81 -12.42 -30.96
N MET A 123 10.67 -11.84 -30.13
CA MET A 123 10.25 -11.02 -29.01
C MET A 123 10.06 -9.57 -29.46
N THR A 124 8.93 -8.95 -29.11
CA THR A 124 8.71 -7.50 -29.20
C THR A 124 8.84 -6.87 -27.81
N ASN A 125 8.89 -5.54 -27.72
CA ASN A 125 8.90 -4.84 -26.43
C ASN A 125 7.67 -5.18 -25.58
N GLU A 126 6.50 -5.29 -26.21
CA GLU A 126 5.25 -5.63 -25.53
C GLU A 126 5.27 -7.06 -25.00
N THR A 127 5.63 -8.04 -25.83
CA THR A 127 5.70 -9.43 -25.39
C THR A 127 6.80 -9.64 -24.35
N PHE A 128 7.90 -8.87 -24.45
CA PHE A 128 8.94 -8.87 -23.43
C PHE A 128 8.40 -8.37 -22.09
N PHE A 129 7.79 -7.19 -22.06
CA PHE A 129 7.26 -6.61 -20.83
C PHE A 129 6.18 -7.49 -20.19
N GLN A 130 5.29 -8.10 -20.98
CA GLN A 130 4.30 -9.05 -20.48
C GLN A 130 4.93 -10.33 -19.90
N THR A 131 6.05 -10.80 -20.47
CA THR A 131 6.69 -12.07 -20.05
C THR A 131 7.67 -11.90 -18.91
N PHE A 132 8.48 -10.85 -18.93
CA PHE A 132 9.61 -10.61 -18.04
C PHE A 132 9.38 -9.48 -17.04
N GLY A 133 8.43 -8.57 -17.33
CA GLY A 133 8.26 -7.31 -16.61
C GLY A 133 9.34 -6.28 -16.96
N ASP A 134 9.44 -5.23 -16.14
CA ASP A 134 10.44 -4.16 -16.25
C ASP A 134 11.69 -4.40 -15.38
N CYS A 135 11.58 -5.28 -14.38
CA CYS A 135 12.65 -5.59 -13.46
C CYS A 135 12.66 -7.07 -13.08
N TYR A 136 13.63 -7.47 -12.27
CA TYR A 136 13.69 -8.79 -11.67
C TYR A 136 13.98 -8.67 -10.18
N ILE A 137 13.62 -9.72 -9.43
CA ILE A 137 13.86 -9.81 -8.00
C ILE A 137 15.33 -10.20 -7.78
N SER A 138 16.14 -9.25 -7.33
CA SER A 138 17.58 -9.44 -7.07
C SER A 138 17.90 -9.70 -5.60
N GLY A 139 16.90 -9.59 -4.74
CA GLY A 139 17.07 -9.70 -3.30
C GLY A 139 15.76 -9.71 -2.52
N PHE A 140 15.87 -9.87 -1.20
CA PHE A 140 14.75 -9.79 -0.26
C PHE A 140 15.17 -9.06 1.00
N ILE A 141 14.23 -8.32 1.58
CA ILE A 141 14.35 -7.74 2.92
C ILE A 141 13.53 -8.61 3.86
N GLU A 142 14.17 -9.04 4.94
CA GLU A 142 13.58 -9.79 6.04
C GLU A 142 13.43 -8.88 7.26
N GLY A 143 12.24 -8.93 7.86
CA GLY A 143 11.91 -8.22 9.07
C GLY A 143 10.40 -8.20 9.29
N GLY A 144 9.83 -7.00 9.47
CA GLY A 144 8.42 -6.83 9.75
C GLY A 144 7.87 -5.50 9.24
N ASP A 145 6.60 -5.50 8.89
CA ASP A 145 5.87 -4.32 8.46
C ASP A 145 4.51 -4.31 9.16
N LEU A 146 4.15 -3.20 9.80
CA LEU A 146 2.86 -2.99 10.44
C LEU A 146 2.30 -1.67 9.93
N ASN A 147 1.07 -1.67 9.43
CA ASN A 147 0.33 -0.48 9.03
C ASN A 147 -1.06 -0.51 9.67
N GLY A 148 -1.34 0.48 10.51
CA GLY A 148 -2.65 0.76 11.06
C GLY A 148 -3.25 2.00 10.41
N ILE A 149 -4.47 1.90 9.91
CA ILE A 149 -5.26 3.01 9.35
C ILE A 149 -6.40 3.29 10.32
N ILE A 150 -6.50 4.54 10.73
CA ILE A 150 -7.51 5.04 11.67
C ILE A 150 -8.41 5.98 10.87
N SER A 151 -9.70 5.63 10.80
CA SER A 151 -10.73 6.37 10.06
C SER A 151 -11.79 6.85 11.04
N ILE A 152 -11.90 8.17 11.22
CA ILE A 152 -12.77 8.79 12.24
C ILE A 152 -13.86 9.60 11.53
N LYS A 153 -15.11 9.23 11.76
CA LYS A 153 -16.28 10.01 11.39
C LYS A 153 -16.73 10.85 12.58
N ILE A 154 -16.86 12.16 12.36
CA ILE A 154 -17.13 13.16 13.39
C ILE A 154 -18.51 13.76 13.12
N PRO A 155 -19.55 13.40 13.90
CA PRO A 155 -20.88 13.95 13.73
C PRO A 155 -20.95 15.46 14.00
N ASP A 156 -20.19 15.92 15.00
CA ASP A 156 -20.11 17.32 15.39
C ASP A 156 -18.80 17.97 14.90
N ALA A 157 -18.89 18.73 13.81
CA ALA A 157 -17.76 19.40 13.18
C ALA A 157 -16.98 20.33 14.14
N THR A 158 -17.61 20.85 15.20
CA THR A 158 -16.93 21.71 16.18
C THR A 158 -15.87 20.96 16.99
N LYS A 159 -15.99 19.63 17.10
CA LYS A 159 -15.04 18.76 17.82
C LYS A 159 -13.83 18.38 17.00
N LYS A 160 -13.82 18.63 15.68
CA LYS A 160 -12.76 18.19 14.77
C LYS A 160 -11.36 18.62 15.21
N ALA A 161 -11.18 19.90 15.50
CA ALA A 161 -9.89 20.43 15.91
C ALA A 161 -9.37 19.79 17.22
N ASN A 162 -10.27 19.53 18.17
CA ASN A 162 -9.92 18.89 19.44
C ASN A 162 -9.50 17.42 19.25
N ILE A 163 -10.21 16.68 18.40
CA ILE A 163 -9.89 15.28 18.06
C ILE A 163 -8.56 15.20 17.32
N GLU A 164 -8.35 16.11 16.36
CA GLU A 164 -7.11 16.19 15.59
C GLU A 164 -5.90 16.46 16.49
N ALA A 165 -6.01 17.43 17.42
CA ALA A 165 -4.97 17.74 18.39
C ALA A 165 -4.70 16.56 19.34
N ALA A 166 -5.75 15.90 19.84
CA ALA A 166 -5.61 14.75 20.72
C ALA A 166 -4.93 13.57 20.02
N LEU A 167 -5.28 13.31 18.75
CA LEU A 167 -4.66 12.24 17.97
C LEU A 167 -3.20 12.58 17.62
N ASN A 168 -2.89 13.82 17.25
CA ASN A 168 -1.52 14.30 17.02
C ASN A 168 -0.62 14.10 18.25
N ASN A 169 -1.13 14.42 19.45
CA ASN A 169 -0.36 14.25 20.68
C ASN A 169 0.01 12.78 20.94
N VAL A 170 -0.89 11.86 20.60
CA VAL A 170 -0.65 10.43 20.73
C VAL A 170 0.29 9.92 19.64
N MET A 171 0.15 10.40 18.41
CA MET A 171 1.01 10.06 17.27
C MET A 171 2.43 10.62 17.39
N SER A 172 2.60 11.77 18.04
CA SER A 172 3.89 12.45 18.21
C SER A 172 4.70 11.97 19.42
N GLY A 173 4.33 10.84 20.04
CA GLY A 173 5.16 10.18 21.05
C GLY A 173 6.60 10.03 20.54
N SER A 174 7.58 10.40 21.37
CA SER A 174 8.94 10.78 20.97
C SER A 174 9.61 9.86 19.93
N SER A 175 10.38 10.48 19.04
CA SER A 175 10.97 10.00 17.77
C SER A 175 11.70 8.64 17.76
N ASN A 176 11.84 7.96 18.89
CA ASN A 176 12.49 6.64 19.01
C ASN A 176 11.56 5.54 19.55
N GLU A 177 10.35 5.86 20.04
CA GLU A 177 9.46 4.88 20.65
C GLU A 177 8.04 5.49 20.75
N PHE A 178 7.01 4.81 20.22
CA PHE A 178 5.62 5.24 20.35
C PHE A 178 5.18 5.02 21.82
N LYS A 179 5.63 5.89 22.73
CA LYS A 179 5.25 5.85 24.14
C LYS A 179 3.89 6.52 24.29
N LEU A 180 2.87 5.71 24.51
CA LEU A 180 1.74 6.15 25.31
C LEU A 180 2.31 6.63 26.64
N SER A 181 2.21 7.93 26.94
CA SER A 181 2.42 8.41 28.30
C SER A 181 1.40 7.70 29.18
N GLU A 182 1.87 6.83 30.07
CA GLU A 182 1.03 6.07 30.99
C GLU A 182 0.13 7.06 31.76
N GLY A 183 -1.18 6.98 31.53
CA GLY A 183 -2.21 7.57 32.39
C GLY A 183 -2.98 8.80 31.90
N PHE A 184 -2.40 9.71 31.08
CA PHE A 184 -3.04 11.02 30.83
C PHE A 184 -3.48 11.28 29.38
N ALA A 185 -2.77 10.78 28.37
CA ALA A 185 -3.12 11.02 26.96
C ALA A 185 -4.23 10.09 26.44
N ALA A 186 -4.26 8.84 26.92
CA ALA A 186 -5.26 7.85 26.51
C ALA A 186 -6.68 8.22 26.97
N SER A 187 -6.83 8.74 28.19
CA SER A 187 -8.15 9.10 28.75
C SER A 187 -8.77 10.31 28.07
N ALA A 188 -7.97 11.33 27.73
CA ALA A 188 -8.43 12.52 27.00
C ALA A 188 -8.84 12.19 25.54
N LEU A 189 -8.10 11.30 24.89
CA LEU A 189 -8.40 10.88 23.52
C LEU A 189 -9.60 9.93 23.47
N GLU A 190 -9.70 8.95 24.37
CA GLU A 190 -10.90 8.12 24.51
C GLU A 190 -12.14 8.97 24.80
N ALA A 191 -12.03 9.98 25.66
CA ALA A 191 -13.11 10.94 25.89
C ALA A 191 -13.49 11.71 24.62
N ALA A 192 -12.51 12.14 23.82
CA ALA A 192 -12.75 12.84 22.55
C ALA A 192 -13.38 11.93 21.47
N LEU A 193 -13.11 10.62 21.50
CA LEU A 193 -13.61 9.63 20.54
C LEU A 193 -14.95 8.99 20.94
N ARG A 194 -15.42 9.14 22.18
CA ARG A 194 -16.70 8.55 22.66
C ARG A 194 -17.92 8.92 21.81
N GLU A 195 -17.91 10.09 21.19
CA GLU A 195 -19.00 10.59 20.36
C GLU A 195 -18.68 10.53 18.85
N THR A 196 -17.64 9.79 18.46
CA THR A 196 -17.24 9.60 17.07
C THR A 196 -17.41 8.14 16.67
N GLU A 197 -17.56 7.90 15.37
CA GLU A 197 -17.45 6.55 14.84
C GLU A 197 -16.01 6.35 14.36
N THR A 198 -15.25 5.53 15.09
CA THR A 198 -13.84 5.25 14.79
C THR A 198 -13.72 3.82 14.26
N THR A 199 -13.14 3.68 13.06
CA THR A 199 -12.79 2.39 12.47
C THR A 199 -11.27 2.28 12.42
N ILE A 200 -10.72 1.17 12.92
CA ILE A 200 -9.29 0.89 12.89
C ILE A 200 -9.06 -0.40 12.12
N THR A 201 -8.31 -0.31 11.03
CA THR A 201 -7.88 -1.46 10.25
C THR A 201 -6.37 -1.61 10.37
N VAL A 202 -5.92 -2.78 10.81
CA VAL A 202 -4.49 -3.07 11.02
C VAL A 202 -4.06 -4.21 10.12
N SER A 203 -2.91 -4.02 9.50
CA SER A 203 -2.28 -4.94 8.58
C SER A 203 -0.84 -5.14 9.02
N TRP A 204 -0.37 -6.39 9.10
CA TRP A 204 1.02 -6.65 9.47
C TRP A 204 1.61 -7.88 8.80
N SER A 205 2.92 -7.95 8.76
CA SER A 205 3.73 -9.08 8.29
C SER A 205 4.99 -9.16 9.14
N GLY A 206 5.41 -10.36 9.53
CA GLY A 206 6.41 -10.55 10.59
C GLY A 206 5.85 -10.29 12.01
N GLY A 207 6.59 -10.70 13.03
CA GLY A 207 6.20 -10.55 14.44
C GLY A 207 5.16 -11.56 14.96
N GLY A 208 4.67 -12.46 14.11
CA GLY A 208 3.69 -13.49 14.49
C GLY A 208 2.40 -12.88 15.06
N GLN A 209 1.98 -13.35 16.24
CA GLN A 209 0.83 -12.80 16.94
C GLN A 209 1.22 -11.51 17.67
N ILE A 210 0.73 -10.37 17.19
CA ILE A 210 1.08 -9.04 17.73
C ILE A 210 0.05 -8.50 18.73
N LYS A 211 -1.15 -9.07 18.74
CA LYS A 211 -2.21 -8.87 19.74
C LYS A 211 -2.89 -10.22 20.05
N PRO A 212 -3.53 -10.39 21.21
CA PRO A 212 -4.41 -11.52 21.49
C PRO A 212 -5.52 -11.67 20.45
N ASP A 213 -5.91 -12.91 20.14
CA ASP A 213 -6.86 -13.20 19.05
C ASP A 213 -8.24 -12.55 19.24
N ARG A 214 -8.70 -12.45 20.49
CA ARG A 214 -10.03 -11.93 20.85
C ARG A 214 -10.05 -10.43 21.19
N GLU A 215 -8.90 -9.77 21.25
CA GLU A 215 -8.85 -8.33 21.52
C GLU A 215 -9.29 -7.57 20.26
N GLU A 216 -10.20 -6.60 20.39
CA GLU A 216 -10.58 -5.74 19.26
C GLU A 216 -9.49 -4.70 18.97
N TRP A 217 -9.42 -4.23 17.73
CA TRP A 217 -8.51 -3.14 17.36
C TRP A 217 -9.06 -1.80 17.86
N THR A 218 -8.56 -1.36 19.00
CA THR A 218 -8.68 0.01 19.51
C THR A 218 -7.39 0.79 19.24
N LEU A 219 -7.44 2.12 19.42
CA LEU A 219 -6.24 2.94 19.26
C LEU A 219 -5.15 2.54 20.26
N GLU A 220 -5.53 2.25 21.51
CA GLU A 220 -4.61 1.75 22.52
C GLU A 220 -3.97 0.42 22.09
N SER A 221 -4.76 -0.54 21.62
CA SER A 221 -4.24 -1.84 21.17
C SER A 221 -3.30 -1.71 19.96
N LEU A 222 -3.59 -0.79 19.03
CA LEU A 222 -2.75 -0.50 17.87
C LEU A 222 -1.40 0.09 18.32
N ILE A 223 -1.41 1.05 19.22
CA ILE A 223 -0.18 1.68 19.71
C ILE A 223 0.67 0.69 20.49
N ARG A 224 0.03 -0.10 21.37
CA ARG A 224 0.70 -1.16 22.13
C ARG A 224 1.33 -2.20 21.20
N ALA A 225 0.61 -2.58 20.14
CA ALA A 225 1.14 -3.48 19.13
C ALA A 225 2.31 -2.86 18.36
N ALA A 226 2.20 -1.58 17.97
CA ALA A 226 3.23 -0.84 17.24
C ALA A 226 4.52 -0.67 18.06
N SER A 227 4.43 -0.31 19.34
CA SER A 227 5.59 -0.14 20.21
C SER A 227 6.29 -1.47 20.53
N GLY A 228 5.52 -2.54 20.73
CA GLY A 228 6.06 -3.90 20.94
C GLY A 228 6.50 -4.62 19.67
N PHE A 229 6.19 -4.07 18.48
CA PHE A 229 6.38 -4.75 17.21
C PHE A 229 7.83 -5.16 16.93
N PRO A 230 8.86 -4.32 17.15
CA PRO A 230 10.25 -4.71 16.86
C PRO A 230 10.73 -5.92 17.67
N ALA A 231 10.36 -6.01 18.95
CA ALA A 231 10.72 -7.16 19.79
C ALA A 231 10.09 -8.46 19.27
N ARG A 232 8.85 -8.39 18.78
CA ARG A 232 8.17 -9.54 18.18
C ARG A 232 8.81 -9.93 16.85
N VAL A 233 9.11 -8.95 16.00
CA VAL A 233 9.77 -9.16 14.70
C VAL A 233 11.16 -9.78 14.88
N ALA A 234 11.91 -9.38 15.90
CA ALA A 234 13.20 -10.00 16.23
C ALA A 234 13.10 -11.52 16.45
N THR A 235 11.95 -12.01 16.95
CA THR A 235 11.71 -13.44 17.19
C THR A 235 11.10 -14.14 15.98
N CYS A 236 10.25 -13.46 15.21
CA CYS A 236 9.54 -14.02 14.06
C CYS A 236 9.62 -13.10 12.83
N PRO A 237 10.81 -12.92 12.21
CA PRO A 237 10.94 -12.11 11.01
C PRO A 237 10.34 -12.83 9.80
N GLN A 238 9.85 -12.06 8.83
CA GLN A 238 9.35 -12.57 7.55
C GLN A 238 9.96 -11.79 6.39
N ARG A 239 9.95 -12.39 5.18
CA ARG A 239 10.28 -11.67 3.95
C ARG A 239 9.17 -10.68 3.63
N THR A 240 9.43 -9.41 3.93
CA THR A 240 8.43 -8.35 3.82
C THR A 240 8.54 -7.58 2.51
N TRP A 241 9.75 -7.48 1.92
CA TRP A 241 9.96 -6.74 0.67
C TRP A 241 10.87 -7.50 -0.29
N ALA A 242 10.59 -7.38 -1.59
CA ALA A 242 11.51 -7.78 -2.65
C ALA A 242 12.40 -6.60 -3.04
N VAL A 243 13.69 -6.86 -3.25
CA VAL A 243 14.60 -5.90 -3.87
C VAL A 243 14.51 -6.10 -5.37
N LEU A 244 14.13 -5.04 -6.08
CA LEU A 244 13.94 -5.05 -7.52
C LEU A 244 15.14 -4.38 -8.21
N THR A 245 15.68 -5.03 -9.23
CA THR A 245 16.72 -4.45 -10.08
C THR A 245 16.17 -4.30 -11.51
N PRO A 246 16.15 -3.08 -12.07
CA PRO A 246 15.76 -2.87 -13.46
C PRO A 246 16.64 -3.67 -14.42
N TYR A 247 16.06 -4.23 -15.48
CA TYR A 247 16.84 -4.95 -16.49
C TYR A 247 17.91 -4.06 -17.15
N THR A 248 17.65 -2.76 -17.28
CA THR A 248 18.60 -1.77 -17.80
C THR A 248 19.88 -1.62 -16.98
N GLN A 249 19.88 -2.07 -15.71
CA GLN A 249 21.07 -2.12 -14.86
C GLN A 249 21.84 -3.46 -14.97
N ASN A 250 21.32 -4.43 -15.71
CA ASN A 250 21.97 -5.73 -15.93
C ASN A 250 22.74 -5.73 -17.25
N GLN A 251 24.08 -5.82 -17.18
CA GLN A 251 24.94 -5.75 -18.36
C GLN A 251 24.68 -6.86 -19.39
N SER A 252 24.35 -8.08 -18.95
CA SER A 252 24.07 -9.19 -19.86
C SER A 252 22.75 -8.97 -20.61
N PHE A 253 21.74 -8.44 -19.93
CA PHE A 253 20.49 -8.02 -20.57
C PHE A 253 20.73 -6.90 -21.58
N VAL A 254 21.46 -5.84 -21.21
CA VAL A 254 21.69 -4.68 -22.09
C VAL A 254 22.34 -5.09 -23.41
N LYS A 255 23.30 -6.02 -23.37
CA LYS A 255 23.92 -6.59 -24.58
C LYS A 255 22.90 -7.33 -25.45
N TRP A 256 22.15 -8.25 -24.85
CA TRP A 256 21.12 -9.01 -25.57
C TRP A 256 20.01 -8.12 -26.14
N ALA A 257 19.57 -7.12 -25.38
CA ALA A 257 18.51 -6.19 -25.76
C ALA A 257 18.92 -5.31 -26.95
N ALA A 258 20.20 -4.90 -27.03
CA ALA A 258 20.72 -4.17 -28.17
C ALA A 258 20.71 -5.00 -29.47
N GLU A 259 21.11 -6.27 -29.39
CA GLU A 259 21.09 -7.21 -30.53
C GLU A 259 19.66 -7.54 -30.96
N SER A 260 18.76 -7.73 -29.99
CA SER A 260 17.36 -8.10 -30.20
C SER A 260 16.41 -6.92 -30.43
N LYS A 261 16.93 -5.68 -30.37
CA LYS A 261 16.18 -4.42 -30.47
C LYS A 261 15.02 -4.32 -29.46
N ILE A 262 15.26 -4.79 -28.23
CA ILE A 262 14.29 -4.76 -27.14
C ILE A 262 14.51 -3.52 -26.27
N GLY A 263 13.43 -2.78 -26.00
CA GLY A 263 13.37 -1.70 -25.03
C GLY A 263 12.49 -2.07 -23.84
N VAL A 264 12.91 -1.67 -22.64
CA VAL A 264 12.13 -1.81 -21.40
C VAL A 264 11.50 -0.46 -21.08
N PRO A 265 10.19 -0.39 -20.79
CA PRO A 265 9.53 0.87 -20.47
C PRO A 265 10.08 1.48 -19.18
N THR A 266 10.28 2.80 -19.18
CA THR A 266 10.64 3.56 -17.97
C THR A 266 9.36 4.07 -17.30
N LEU A 267 8.99 3.46 -16.18
CA LEU A 267 7.72 3.72 -15.51
C LEU A 267 7.74 4.91 -14.54
N SER A 268 8.92 5.45 -14.22
CA SER A 268 9.08 6.55 -13.26
C SER A 268 8.33 7.83 -13.67
N HIS A 269 8.13 8.05 -14.97
CA HIS A 269 7.46 9.25 -15.48
C HIS A 269 5.92 9.18 -15.39
N ILE A 270 5.36 7.97 -15.29
CA ILE A 270 3.91 7.75 -15.25
C ILE A 270 3.40 7.47 -13.84
N GLU A 271 4.29 7.32 -12.86
CA GLU A 271 3.94 6.96 -11.49
C GLU A 271 2.99 7.98 -10.87
N GLN A 272 3.33 9.28 -10.91
CA GLN A 272 2.47 10.33 -10.36
C GLN A 272 1.11 10.37 -11.07
N TYR A 273 1.11 10.30 -12.40
CA TYR A 273 -0.11 10.25 -13.20
C TYR A 273 -1.02 9.08 -12.79
N THR A 274 -0.42 7.92 -12.52
CA THR A 274 -1.14 6.71 -12.09
C THR A 274 -1.75 6.88 -10.69
N TYR A 275 -1.04 7.54 -9.76
CA TYR A 275 -1.61 7.88 -8.44
C TYR A 275 -2.76 8.88 -8.55
N ASP A 276 -2.69 9.83 -9.48
CA ASP A 276 -3.80 10.77 -9.75
C ASP A 276 -5.01 10.03 -10.33
N LEU A 277 -4.78 9.08 -11.25
CA LEU A 277 -5.83 8.17 -11.74
C LEU A 277 -6.45 7.33 -10.62
N LEU A 278 -5.66 6.84 -9.66
CA LEU A 278 -6.16 6.10 -8.51
C LEU A 278 -7.07 6.98 -7.65
N ASN A 279 -6.70 8.25 -7.42
CA ASN A 279 -7.54 9.20 -6.70
C ASN A 279 -8.88 9.40 -7.41
N SER A 280 -8.87 9.63 -8.72
CA SER A 280 -10.11 9.75 -9.50
C SER A 280 -10.95 8.47 -9.46
N TYR A 281 -10.32 7.30 -9.59
CA TYR A 281 -10.98 6.00 -9.53
C TYR A 281 -11.68 5.78 -8.18
N MET A 282 -11.03 6.14 -7.08
CA MET A 282 -11.58 6.00 -5.73
C MET A 282 -12.69 7.00 -5.44
N LEU A 283 -12.61 8.22 -5.98
CA LEU A 283 -13.71 9.19 -5.95
C LEU A 283 -14.95 8.64 -6.67
N TYR A 284 -14.77 8.07 -7.87
CA TYR A 284 -15.87 7.43 -8.58
C TYR A 284 -16.46 6.25 -7.81
N LYS A 285 -15.63 5.41 -7.18
CA LYS A 285 -16.07 4.30 -6.33
C LYS A 285 -16.91 4.79 -5.15
N ARG A 286 -16.48 5.87 -4.48
CA ARG A 286 -17.24 6.54 -3.41
C ARG A 286 -18.60 7.03 -3.91
N HIS A 287 -18.65 7.70 -5.06
CA HIS A 287 -19.91 8.18 -5.64
C HIS A 287 -20.84 7.03 -6.02
N LEU A 288 -20.32 5.91 -6.53
CA LEU A 288 -21.13 4.71 -6.77
C LEU A 288 -21.76 4.16 -5.47
N ALA A 289 -21.02 4.15 -4.36
CA ALA A 289 -21.56 3.72 -3.08
C ALA A 289 -22.66 4.68 -2.59
N LEU A 290 -22.45 6.00 -2.73
CA LEU A 290 -23.45 7.01 -2.39
C LEU A 290 -24.75 6.84 -3.18
N LEU A 291 -24.65 6.64 -4.50
CA LEU A 291 -25.81 6.38 -5.36
C LEU A 291 -26.53 5.10 -4.96
N GLN A 292 -25.81 4.03 -4.61
CA GLN A 292 -26.42 2.79 -4.13
C GLN A 292 -27.17 3.00 -2.81
N THR A 293 -26.64 3.81 -1.90
CA THR A 293 -27.33 4.18 -0.66
C THR A 293 -28.58 5.01 -0.95
N ALA A 294 -28.50 5.97 -1.87
CA ALA A 294 -29.65 6.77 -2.30
C ALA A 294 -30.74 5.92 -2.96
N MET A 295 -30.38 4.96 -3.81
CA MET A 295 -31.34 4.02 -4.41
C MET A 295 -32.01 3.12 -3.35
N ARG A 296 -31.31 2.73 -2.28
CA ARG A 296 -31.85 1.89 -1.20
C ARG A 296 -32.72 2.66 -0.22
N ASN A 297 -32.38 3.90 0.08
CA ASN A 297 -33.12 4.77 0.98
C ASN A 297 -33.20 6.20 0.45
N PRO A 298 -34.07 6.48 -0.54
CA PRO A 298 -34.17 7.80 -1.17
C PRO A 298 -34.56 8.90 -0.17
N LEU A 299 -35.34 8.57 0.86
CA LEU A 299 -35.83 9.52 1.86
C LEU A 299 -34.73 10.13 2.73
N ALA A 300 -33.56 9.48 2.81
CA ALA A 300 -32.40 10.01 3.51
C ALA A 300 -31.66 11.11 2.71
N PHE A 301 -32.05 11.35 1.46
CA PHE A 301 -31.38 12.28 0.56
C PHE A 301 -32.30 13.44 0.21
N ARG A 302 -31.68 14.57 -0.13
CA ARG A 302 -32.38 15.75 -0.65
C ARG A 302 -31.64 16.23 -1.89
N GLU A 303 -32.39 16.67 -2.88
CA GLU A 303 -31.82 17.24 -4.09
C GLU A 303 -31.04 18.51 -3.76
N SER A 304 -29.87 18.64 -4.38
CA SER A 304 -29.07 19.84 -4.27
C SER A 304 -29.70 20.96 -5.09
N LYS A 305 -29.52 22.20 -4.64
CA LYS A 305 -29.97 23.41 -5.36
C LYS A 305 -29.02 23.82 -6.50
N CYS A 306 -27.93 23.09 -6.70
CA CYS A 306 -26.97 23.37 -7.76
C CYS A 306 -27.48 22.88 -9.12
N ASP A 307 -27.12 23.59 -10.20
CA ASP A 307 -27.57 23.31 -11.56
C ASP A 307 -27.17 21.90 -12.08
N ASN A 308 -26.08 21.32 -11.54
CA ASN A 308 -25.58 20.00 -11.92
C ASN A 308 -25.91 18.90 -10.89
N HIS A 309 -27.05 19.00 -10.22
CA HIS A 309 -27.48 17.97 -9.27
C HIS A 309 -27.93 16.69 -9.99
N VAL A 310 -27.86 15.57 -9.28
CA VAL A 310 -28.43 14.30 -9.72
C VAL A 310 -29.83 14.21 -9.12
N SER A 311 -30.85 14.09 -9.97
CA SER A 311 -32.24 13.85 -9.53
C SER A 311 -32.34 12.56 -8.73
N LEU A 312 -33.20 12.55 -7.71
CA LEU A 312 -33.41 11.37 -6.85
C LEU A 312 -34.36 10.32 -7.46
N ASP A 313 -34.87 10.56 -8.66
CA ASP A 313 -35.65 9.56 -9.39
C ASP A 313 -34.77 8.34 -9.78
N ILE A 314 -35.39 7.15 -9.77
CA ILE A 314 -34.66 5.89 -9.97
C ILE A 314 -33.96 5.84 -11.33
N GLN A 315 -34.56 6.43 -12.37
CA GLN A 315 -34.00 6.40 -13.72
C GLN A 315 -32.73 7.23 -13.79
N SER A 316 -32.75 8.47 -13.29
CA SER A 316 -31.58 9.34 -13.19
C SER A 316 -30.45 8.68 -12.39
N LEU A 317 -30.77 8.10 -11.22
CA LEU A 317 -29.77 7.40 -10.40
C LEU A 317 -29.12 6.21 -11.14
N ILE A 318 -29.90 5.44 -11.91
CA ILE A 318 -29.39 4.34 -12.74
C ILE A 318 -28.49 4.87 -13.86
N GLU A 319 -28.88 5.96 -14.53
CA GLU A 319 -28.12 6.56 -15.61
C GLU A 319 -26.79 7.14 -15.12
N THR A 320 -26.80 7.88 -14.00
CA THR A 320 -25.58 8.37 -13.36
C THR A 320 -24.68 7.21 -12.93
N ARG A 321 -25.23 6.14 -12.35
CA ARG A 321 -24.47 4.93 -12.01
C ARG A 321 -23.79 4.32 -13.24
N LYS A 322 -24.47 4.25 -14.38
CA LYS A 322 -23.90 3.78 -15.65
C LYS A 322 -22.81 4.72 -16.17
N ALA A 323 -22.99 6.04 -16.07
CA ALA A 323 -21.99 7.02 -16.46
C ALA A 323 -20.70 6.89 -15.63
N ILE A 324 -20.80 6.82 -14.31
CA ILE A 324 -19.63 6.66 -13.43
C ILE A 324 -18.88 5.36 -13.73
N LYS A 325 -19.60 4.24 -13.94
CA LYS A 325 -18.95 2.97 -14.32
C LYS A 325 -18.19 3.07 -15.64
N ARG A 326 -18.69 3.85 -16.62
CA ARG A 326 -17.98 4.09 -17.88
C ARG A 326 -16.69 4.89 -17.65
N GLU A 327 -16.71 5.91 -16.82
CA GLU A 327 -15.49 6.67 -16.48
C GLU A 327 -14.47 5.81 -15.75
N MET A 328 -14.89 4.96 -14.80
CA MET A 328 -14.00 4.00 -14.15
C MET A 328 -13.39 3.01 -15.15
N ALA A 329 -14.18 2.51 -16.11
CA ALA A 329 -13.68 1.63 -17.16
C ALA A 329 -12.66 2.31 -18.09
N LYS A 330 -12.83 3.62 -18.36
CA LYS A 330 -11.81 4.40 -19.08
C LYS A 330 -10.50 4.47 -18.31
N ILE A 331 -10.55 4.71 -17.00
CA ILE A 331 -9.33 4.72 -16.16
C ILE A 331 -8.63 3.36 -16.24
N VAL A 332 -9.36 2.25 -16.10
CA VAL A 332 -8.80 0.90 -16.25
C VAL A 332 -8.17 0.70 -17.63
N SER A 333 -8.85 1.14 -18.70
CA SER A 333 -8.32 1.06 -20.06
C SER A 333 -7.06 1.91 -20.27
N ILE A 334 -6.93 3.04 -19.59
CA ILE A 334 -5.70 3.85 -19.61
C ILE A 334 -4.58 3.04 -18.96
N ILE A 335 -4.81 2.44 -17.79
CA ILE A 335 -3.83 1.57 -17.13
C ILE A 335 -3.40 0.41 -18.03
N ASP A 336 -4.31 -0.18 -18.79
CA ASP A 336 -4.01 -1.28 -19.72
C ASP A 336 -3.18 -0.84 -20.94
N SER A 337 -3.15 0.46 -21.23
CA SER A 337 -2.38 1.03 -22.35
C SER A 337 -1.00 1.57 -21.96
N LEU A 338 -0.71 1.65 -20.65
CA LEU A 338 0.55 2.14 -20.09
C LEU A 338 1.56 1.00 -19.89
#